data_AF-A0A0D0CMS2-F1
#
_entry.id   AF-A0A0D0CMS2-F1
#
_cell.length_a   1.000
_cell.length_b   1.000
_cell.length_c   1.000
_cell.angle_alpha   90.00
_cell.angle_beta   90.00
_cell.angle_gamma   90.00
#
_symmetry.space_group_name_H-M   'P 1'
#
loop_
_entity.id
_entity.type
_entity.pdbx_description
1 polymer ?
#
loop_
_entity_poly.entity_id
_entity_poly.type
_entity_poly.pdbx_seq_one_letter_code
_entity_poly.pdbx_strand_id
1 'polypeptide(L)'
;MHPFHQVEQWTGTHFQESSLRLAGSTLHLGHDGGVCPSGIREEWEPSQPGARPPHLRVPDTPGYLVVVDTSGVHYCNCPGSPDPHLQLLGAGLFPASTACPSTVFTFKVLDNFLWDNVKCGTAAMNDFSKLKRITSNVFPHLVPDWYRELLWVARIWRVLKLLKWNGFGDDLRPVGLEQLVLFCSACPQKGVNLDLEIDKNIWKYSWTIIMDGNFKAKHM
;
A
#
# COMPACT_ATOMS: atom_id res chain seq x y z
N MET A 1 -7.31 -20.58 -1.30
CA MET A 1 -7.34 -19.97 -2.64
C MET A 1 -6.83 -18.55 -2.53
N HIS A 2 -5.95 -18.10 -3.44
CA HIS A 2 -5.53 -16.70 -3.49
C HIS A 2 -6.63 -15.94 -4.27
N PRO A 3 -7.46 -15.08 -3.65
CA PRO A 3 -8.61 -14.44 -4.31
C PRO A 3 -8.20 -13.35 -5.33
N PHE A 4 -6.89 -13.28 -5.61
CA PHE A 4 -6.22 -12.28 -6.40
C PHE A 4 -5.46 -12.93 -7.57
N HIS A 5 -5.86 -14.14 -7.99
CA HIS A 5 -5.32 -14.74 -9.20
C HIS A 5 -5.99 -14.13 -10.45
N GLN A 6 -5.25 -14.07 -11.56
CA GLN A 6 -5.74 -13.57 -12.83
C GLN A 6 -6.97 -14.37 -13.28
N VAL A 7 -8.04 -13.68 -13.72
CA VAL A 7 -9.24 -14.35 -14.24
C VAL A 7 -9.28 -14.19 -15.76
N GLU A 8 -9.25 -15.32 -16.44
CA GLU A 8 -9.44 -15.39 -17.89
C GLU A 8 -10.82 -15.95 -18.19
N GLN A 9 -11.52 -15.33 -19.13
CA GLN A 9 -12.82 -15.76 -19.62
C GLN A 9 -12.67 -16.40 -21.00
N TRP A 10 -13.23 -17.58 -21.16
CA TRP A 10 -13.29 -18.25 -22.46
C TRP A 10 -14.28 -17.52 -23.37
N THR A 11 -13.81 -17.00 -24.51
CA THR A 11 -14.63 -16.29 -25.50
C THR A 11 -15.31 -17.22 -26.51
N GLY A 12 -15.08 -18.53 -26.42
CA GLY A 12 -15.47 -19.51 -27.43
C GLY A 12 -14.33 -19.91 -28.38
N THR A 13 -13.32 -19.05 -28.55
CA THR A 13 -12.16 -19.31 -29.46
C THR A 13 -10.81 -19.20 -28.77
N HIS A 14 -10.68 -18.31 -27.79
CA HIS A 14 -9.48 -18.11 -27.00
C HIS A 14 -9.85 -17.62 -25.59
N PHE A 15 -8.92 -17.79 -24.65
CA PHE A 15 -9.02 -17.15 -23.35
C PHE A 15 -8.67 -15.67 -23.50
N GLN A 16 -9.56 -14.80 -22.99
CA GLN A 16 -9.36 -13.36 -22.94
C GLN A 16 -9.38 -12.93 -21.46
N GLU A 17 -8.50 -12.01 -21.09
CA GLU A 17 -8.49 -11.44 -19.75
C GLU A 17 -9.83 -10.80 -19.41
N SER A 18 -10.27 -11.00 -18.17
CA SER A 18 -11.52 -10.48 -17.65
C SER A 18 -11.27 -9.89 -16.26
N SER A 19 -11.99 -8.81 -15.91
CA SER A 19 -11.96 -8.35 -14.52
C SER A 19 -12.69 -9.35 -13.63
N LEU A 20 -12.43 -9.36 -12.31
CA LEU A 20 -13.21 -10.16 -11.37
C LEU A 20 -14.72 -10.01 -11.68
N ARG A 21 -15.19 -8.76 -11.80
CA ARG A 21 -16.58 -8.44 -12.12
C ARG A 21 -17.05 -9.00 -13.47
N LEU A 22 -16.28 -8.84 -14.55
CA LEU A 22 -16.65 -9.32 -15.88
C LEU A 22 -16.62 -10.86 -15.98
N ALA A 23 -15.76 -11.50 -15.19
CA ALA A 23 -15.68 -12.95 -15.06
C ALA A 23 -16.69 -13.53 -14.04
N GLY A 24 -17.58 -12.69 -13.48
CA GLY A 24 -18.55 -13.09 -12.45
C GLY A 24 -17.95 -13.40 -11.08
N SER A 25 -16.67 -13.13 -10.87
CA SER A 25 -15.97 -13.28 -9.60
C SER A 25 -16.06 -12.00 -8.77
N THR A 26 -16.24 -12.13 -7.46
CA THR A 26 -16.38 -10.98 -6.56
C THR A 26 -15.66 -11.26 -5.26
N LEU A 27 -14.95 -10.26 -4.73
CA LEU A 27 -14.26 -10.37 -3.45
C LEU A 27 -15.24 -10.01 -2.34
N HIS A 28 -15.68 -10.99 -1.57
CA HIS A 28 -16.52 -10.77 -0.40
C HIS A 28 -15.67 -10.58 0.85
N LEU A 29 -15.89 -9.48 1.57
CA LEU A 29 -15.21 -9.17 2.82
C LEU A 29 -16.02 -9.64 4.04
N GLY A 30 -15.33 -9.87 5.16
CA GLY A 30 -15.93 -10.23 6.46
C GLY A 30 -16.13 -11.73 6.69
N HIS A 31 -16.84 -12.44 5.80
CA HIS A 31 -17.21 -13.86 6.00
C HIS A 31 -16.18 -14.85 5.43
N ASP A 32 -14.88 -14.63 5.67
CA ASP A 32 -13.78 -15.49 5.18
C ASP A 32 -13.84 -15.77 3.65
N GLY A 33 -14.32 -14.79 2.88
CA GLY A 33 -14.53 -14.90 1.43
C GLY A 33 -15.89 -15.44 1.01
N GLY A 34 -16.75 -15.82 1.96
CA GLY A 34 -18.15 -16.18 1.73
C GLY A 34 -19.07 -14.97 1.48
N VAL A 35 -20.20 -15.23 0.85
CA VAL A 35 -21.22 -14.19 0.57
C VAL A 35 -21.85 -13.71 1.88
N CYS A 36 -22.01 -12.40 2.02
CA CYS A 36 -22.68 -11.79 3.17
C CYS A 36 -24.16 -12.22 3.24
N PRO A 37 -24.62 -12.86 4.33
CA PRO A 37 -26.01 -13.29 4.48
C PRO A 37 -26.99 -12.10 4.65
N SER A 38 -26.49 -10.94 5.07
CA SER A 38 -27.27 -9.69 5.15
C SER A 38 -27.24 -8.89 3.84
N GLY A 39 -26.58 -9.41 2.80
CA GLY A 39 -26.47 -8.74 1.51
C GLY A 39 -27.83 -8.68 0.82
N ILE A 40 -28.50 -7.53 0.91
CA ILE A 40 -29.47 -7.13 -0.10
C ILE A 40 -28.69 -7.15 -1.42
N ARG A 41 -29.19 -7.89 -2.40
CA ARG A 41 -28.73 -7.79 -3.79
C ARG A 41 -29.12 -6.39 -4.26
N GLU A 42 -28.33 -5.38 -3.92
CA GLU A 42 -28.50 -4.07 -4.54
C GLU A 42 -28.16 -4.27 -6.02
N GLU A 43 -29.21 -4.46 -6.80
CA GLU A 43 -29.20 -4.36 -8.25
C GLU A 43 -28.91 -2.89 -8.54
N TRP A 44 -27.62 -2.51 -8.46
CA TRP A 44 -27.15 -1.24 -8.97
C TRP A 44 -27.37 -1.28 -10.48
N GLU A 45 -28.47 -0.69 -10.92
CA GLU A 45 -28.74 -0.36 -12.32
C GLU A 45 -27.49 0.32 -12.89
N PRO A 46 -26.91 -0.21 -13.98
CA PRO A 46 -25.64 0.27 -14.50
C PRO A 46 -25.78 1.70 -15.00
N SER A 47 -25.37 2.69 -14.19
CA SER A 47 -25.08 4.02 -14.70
C SER A 47 -23.89 3.89 -15.64
N GLN A 48 -24.20 3.89 -16.94
CA GLN A 48 -23.35 3.89 -18.13
C GLN A 48 -21.84 3.97 -17.85
N PRO A 49 -21.05 2.92 -18.15
CA PRO A 49 -19.60 2.98 -18.01
C PRO A 49 -19.05 3.96 -19.05
N GLY A 50 -18.44 5.06 -18.60
CA GLY A 50 -17.42 5.73 -19.39
C GLY A 50 -16.34 4.69 -19.68
N ALA A 51 -16.28 4.23 -20.93
CA ALA A 51 -15.48 3.10 -21.37
C ALA A 51 -14.01 3.25 -20.93
N ARG A 52 -13.60 2.47 -19.92
CA ARG A 52 -12.19 2.22 -19.61
C ARG A 52 -11.79 0.90 -20.29
N PRO A 53 -10.65 0.83 -20.99
CA PRO A 53 -10.29 -0.37 -21.75
C PRO A 53 -10.01 -1.55 -20.80
N PRO A 54 -10.56 -2.76 -21.07
CA PRO A 54 -10.40 -3.94 -20.22
C PRO A 54 -9.07 -4.69 -20.46
N HIS A 55 -7.94 -3.98 -20.65
CA HIS A 55 -6.68 -4.60 -21.07
C HIS A 55 -5.53 -4.25 -20.12
N LEU A 56 -5.46 -4.97 -19.00
CA LEU A 56 -4.38 -4.86 -18.02
C LEU A 56 -3.72 -6.25 -17.86
N ARG A 57 -2.71 -6.53 -18.70
CA ARG A 57 -1.91 -7.77 -18.60
C ARG A 57 -0.93 -7.71 -17.45
N VAL A 58 -1.28 -8.29 -16.30
CA VAL A 58 -0.32 -8.46 -15.20
C VAL A 58 0.56 -9.67 -15.50
N PRO A 59 1.91 -9.59 -15.50
CA PRO A 59 2.73 -10.79 -15.62
C PRO A 59 2.49 -11.76 -14.46
N ASP A 60 2.67 -13.05 -14.78
CA ASP A 60 2.67 -14.25 -13.95
C ASP A 60 3.73 -14.26 -12.82
N THR A 61 3.90 -13.15 -12.11
CA THR A 61 4.75 -13.08 -10.92
C THR A 61 3.85 -13.24 -9.71
N PRO A 62 3.91 -14.37 -8.98
CA PRO A 62 3.13 -14.58 -7.78
C PRO A 62 3.55 -13.58 -6.70
N GLY A 63 2.93 -12.40 -6.66
CA GLY A 63 3.19 -11.45 -5.59
C GLY A 63 2.98 -9.97 -5.79
N TYR A 64 2.65 -9.46 -6.97
CA TYR A 64 2.47 -8.02 -7.14
C TYR A 64 1.08 -7.75 -7.68
N LEU A 65 0.12 -7.61 -6.77
CA LEU A 65 -1.25 -7.28 -7.15
C LEU A 65 -1.62 -5.92 -6.60
N VAL A 66 -2.06 -5.04 -7.48
CA VAL A 66 -2.64 -3.73 -7.14
C VAL A 66 -4.12 -3.81 -7.52
N VAL A 67 -5.04 -3.88 -6.55
CA VAL A 67 -6.49 -3.84 -6.86
C VAL A 67 -6.92 -2.40 -6.95
N VAL A 68 -7.21 -1.88 -8.13
CA VAL A 68 -7.60 -0.47 -8.28
C VAL A 68 -8.94 -0.30 -8.98
N ASP A 69 -9.78 -1.28 -8.76
CA ASP A 69 -11.20 -1.10 -8.94
C ASP A 69 -11.90 -1.87 -7.83
N THR A 70 -12.54 -1.15 -6.91
CA THR A 70 -13.33 -1.74 -5.82
C THR A 70 -14.74 -2.09 -6.25
N SER A 71 -15.12 -1.87 -7.51
CA SER A 71 -16.44 -2.25 -8.05
C SER A 71 -16.72 -3.76 -7.97
N GLY A 72 -15.68 -4.59 -7.79
CA GLY A 72 -15.78 -6.04 -7.55
C GLY A 72 -15.59 -6.45 -6.10
N VAL A 73 -15.60 -5.51 -5.15
CA VAL A 73 -15.44 -5.77 -3.71
C VAL A 73 -16.77 -5.56 -3.00
N HIS A 74 -17.29 -6.60 -2.36
CA HIS A 74 -18.52 -6.54 -1.57
C HIS A 74 -18.20 -6.52 -0.08
N TYR A 75 -18.67 -5.48 0.58
CA TYR A 75 -18.54 -5.32 2.02
C TYR A 75 -19.59 -6.16 2.75
N CYS A 76 -19.22 -6.67 3.91
CA CYS A 76 -20.15 -7.22 4.88
C CYS A 76 -20.94 -6.06 5.52
N ASN A 77 -22.27 -6.20 5.56
CA ASN A 77 -23.18 -5.26 6.22
C ASN A 77 -23.99 -5.95 7.34
N CYS A 78 -23.51 -7.08 7.86
CA CYS A 78 -24.17 -7.76 8.98
C CYS A 78 -24.11 -6.88 10.24
N PRO A 79 -25.10 -6.97 11.15
CA PRO A 79 -25.01 -6.31 12.45
C PRO A 79 -23.70 -6.67 13.17
N GLY A 80 -22.91 -5.65 13.53
CA GLY A 80 -21.59 -5.82 14.15
C GLY A 80 -20.42 -5.99 13.15
N SER A 81 -20.64 -5.86 11.84
CA SER A 81 -19.57 -5.84 10.86
C SER A 81 -18.65 -4.63 11.08
N PRO A 82 -17.32 -4.77 10.91
CA PRO A 82 -16.40 -3.64 10.97
C PRO A 82 -16.68 -2.63 9.86
N ASP A 83 -16.23 -1.39 10.02
CA ASP A 83 -16.32 -0.37 8.97
C ASP A 83 -15.65 -0.83 7.66
N PRO A 84 -16.09 -0.32 6.48
CA PRO A 84 -15.56 -0.73 5.18
C PRO A 84 -14.02 -0.69 5.06
N HIS A 85 -13.40 0.34 5.62
CA HIS A 85 -11.94 0.48 5.61
C HIS A 85 -11.24 -0.57 6.49
N LEU A 86 -11.84 -0.98 7.62
CA LEU A 86 -11.31 -2.05 8.48
C LEU A 86 -11.46 -3.42 7.80
N GLN A 87 -12.57 -3.64 7.09
CA GLN A 87 -12.76 -4.87 6.30
C GLN A 87 -11.70 -5.01 5.20
N LEU A 88 -11.37 -3.91 4.51
CA LEU A 88 -10.28 -3.87 3.52
C LEU A 88 -8.93 -4.20 4.17
N LEU A 89 -8.61 -3.56 5.30
CA LEU A 89 -7.37 -3.82 6.03
C LEU A 89 -7.26 -5.28 6.47
N GLY A 90 -8.37 -5.87 6.93
CA GLY A 90 -8.45 -7.31 7.26
C GLY A 90 -8.18 -8.22 6.07
N ALA A 91 -8.52 -7.79 4.85
CA ALA A 91 -8.20 -8.48 3.60
C ALA A 91 -6.80 -8.17 3.04
N GLY A 92 -5.97 -7.42 3.77
CA GLY A 92 -4.62 -7.03 3.31
C GLY A 92 -4.63 -5.92 2.25
N LEU A 93 -5.72 -5.16 2.16
CA LEU A 93 -5.93 -4.07 1.22
C LEU A 93 -5.92 -2.74 1.98
N PHE A 94 -5.06 -1.82 1.54
CA PHE A 94 -4.96 -0.49 2.10
C PHE A 94 -5.68 0.52 1.19
N PRO A 95 -6.74 1.19 1.67
CA PRO A 95 -7.44 2.17 0.85
C PRO A 95 -6.64 3.46 0.70
N ALA A 96 -6.62 4.01 -0.52
CA ALA A 96 -6.03 5.32 -0.78
C ALA A 96 -6.84 6.48 -0.16
N SER A 97 -8.13 6.24 0.10
CA SER A 97 -9.04 7.18 0.75
C SER A 97 -9.99 6.40 1.65
N THR A 98 -10.21 6.92 2.86
CA THR A 98 -11.19 6.36 3.82
C THR A 98 -12.63 6.77 3.47
N ALA A 99 -12.82 7.87 2.74
CA ALA A 99 -14.15 8.37 2.37
C ALA A 99 -14.74 7.64 1.14
N CYS A 100 -13.90 7.43 0.11
CA CYS A 100 -14.29 6.72 -1.11
C CYS A 100 -13.13 5.82 -1.54
N PRO A 101 -13.10 4.55 -1.10
CA PRO A 101 -12.04 3.63 -1.49
C PRO A 101 -12.28 3.15 -2.93
N SER A 102 -12.12 4.01 -3.95
CA SER A 102 -12.09 3.58 -5.35
C SER A 102 -10.77 2.91 -5.73
N THR A 103 -9.74 3.16 -4.92
CA THR A 103 -8.36 2.72 -5.13
C THR A 103 -7.84 2.07 -3.86
N VAL A 104 -7.33 0.85 -3.97
CA VAL A 104 -6.69 0.15 -2.85
C VAL A 104 -5.32 -0.39 -3.28
N PHE A 105 -4.39 -0.50 -2.34
CA PHE A 105 -3.07 -1.09 -2.56
C PHE A 105 -2.93 -2.31 -1.67
N THR A 106 -2.40 -3.42 -2.17
CA THR A 106 -2.09 -4.54 -1.28
C THR A 106 -0.95 -4.17 -0.33
N PHE A 107 -0.96 -4.71 0.88
CA PHE A 107 0.16 -4.53 1.82
C PHE A 107 1.50 -4.95 1.21
N LYS A 108 1.50 -5.98 0.36
CA LYS A 108 2.69 -6.47 -0.34
C LYS A 108 3.28 -5.42 -1.29
N VAL A 109 2.45 -4.69 -2.04
CA VAL A 109 2.91 -3.59 -2.90
C VAL A 109 3.55 -2.48 -2.06
N LEU A 110 2.93 -2.12 -0.94
CA LEU A 110 3.45 -1.08 -0.05
C LEU A 110 4.75 -1.50 0.64
N ASP A 111 4.84 -2.75 1.09
CA ASP A 111 6.07 -3.31 1.67
C ASP A 111 7.21 -3.34 0.64
N ASN A 112 6.93 -3.80 -0.59
CA ASN A 112 7.92 -3.83 -1.66
C ASN A 112 8.39 -2.42 -2.04
N PHE A 113 7.48 -1.45 -2.15
CA PHE A 113 7.83 -0.05 -2.40
C PHE A 113 8.81 0.48 -1.33
N LEU A 114 8.55 0.20 -0.05
CA LEU A 114 9.46 0.60 1.03
C LEU A 114 10.83 -0.07 0.91
N TRP A 115 10.88 -1.36 0.58
CA TRP A 115 12.13 -2.08 0.38
C TRP A 115 12.92 -1.56 -0.82
N ASP A 116 12.28 -1.37 -1.98
CA ASP A 116 12.92 -0.86 -3.19
C ASP A 116 13.42 0.58 -3.00
N ASN A 117 12.69 1.40 -2.25
CA ASN A 117 13.13 2.74 -1.89
C ASN A 117 14.37 2.72 -1.00
N VAL A 118 14.41 1.88 0.04
CA VAL A 118 15.50 1.85 1.02
C VAL A 118 16.73 1.08 0.51
N LYS A 119 16.54 -0.08 -0.12
CA LYS A 119 17.64 -0.99 -0.53
C LYS A 119 18.20 -0.65 -1.89
N CYS A 120 17.32 -0.33 -2.84
CA CYS A 120 17.71 -0.11 -4.23
C CYS A 120 17.84 1.37 -4.57
N GLY A 121 17.52 2.29 -3.64
CA GLY A 121 17.49 3.73 -3.91
C GLY A 121 16.53 4.10 -5.04
N THR A 122 15.51 3.27 -5.27
CA THR A 122 14.63 3.42 -6.42
C THR A 122 13.75 4.65 -6.21
N ALA A 123 13.81 5.58 -7.16
CA ALA A 123 12.93 6.73 -7.18
C ALA A 123 11.47 6.27 -7.29
N ALA A 124 10.56 6.92 -6.58
CA ALA A 124 9.16 6.51 -6.55
C ALA A 124 8.53 6.44 -7.94
N MET A 125 8.93 7.31 -8.87
CA MET A 125 8.45 7.29 -10.25
C MET A 125 8.91 6.03 -11.02
N ASN A 126 10.11 5.54 -10.75
CA ASN A 126 10.63 4.31 -11.36
C ASN A 126 9.88 3.09 -10.81
N ASP A 127 9.63 3.06 -9.50
CA ASP A 127 8.84 1.99 -8.89
C ASP A 127 7.39 2.00 -9.41
N PHE A 128 6.77 3.18 -9.52
CA PHE A 128 5.45 3.30 -10.10
C PHE A 128 5.40 2.90 -11.59
N SER A 129 6.45 3.22 -12.35
CA SER A 129 6.59 2.75 -13.74
C SER A 129 6.73 1.22 -13.82
N LYS A 130 7.45 0.62 -12.87
CA LYS A 130 7.53 -0.83 -12.68
C LYS A 130 6.15 -1.40 -12.35
N LEU A 131 5.41 -0.80 -11.42
CA LEU A 131 4.03 -1.20 -11.10
C LEU A 131 3.12 -1.11 -12.32
N LYS A 132 3.20 -0.06 -13.15
CA LYS A 132 2.43 0.02 -14.41
C LYS A 132 2.73 -1.14 -15.36
N ARG A 133 4.00 -1.53 -15.52
CA ARG A 133 4.40 -2.67 -16.37
C ARG A 133 4.03 -4.01 -15.76
N ILE A 134 4.08 -4.11 -14.44
CA ILE A 134 3.54 -5.25 -13.72
C ILE A 134 2.03 -5.29 -13.85
N THR A 135 1.31 -4.17 -13.93
CA THR A 135 -0.15 -4.21 -14.10
C THR A 135 -0.57 -4.48 -15.55
N SER A 136 0.15 -3.91 -16.50
CA SER A 136 -0.04 -4.14 -17.94
C SER A 136 1.31 -4.06 -18.64
N ASN A 137 1.92 -5.20 -18.94
CA ASN A 137 3.20 -5.18 -19.63
C ASN A 137 3.04 -4.77 -21.11
N VAL A 138 1.89 -5.11 -21.71
CA VAL A 138 1.59 -4.81 -23.12
C VAL A 138 1.16 -3.36 -23.30
N PHE A 139 0.34 -2.83 -22.40
CA PHE A 139 -0.21 -1.48 -22.49
C PHE A 139 -0.05 -0.69 -21.19
N PRO A 140 1.19 -0.42 -20.73
CA PRO A 140 1.43 0.25 -19.45
C PRO A 140 0.90 1.70 -19.40
N HIS A 141 0.69 2.31 -20.57
CA HIS A 141 0.13 3.66 -20.70
C HIS A 141 -1.40 3.72 -20.49
N LEU A 142 -2.09 2.58 -20.58
CA LEU A 142 -3.53 2.49 -20.30
C LEU A 142 -3.81 2.28 -18.81
N VAL A 143 -2.79 1.93 -18.02
CA VAL A 143 -2.88 1.89 -16.56
C VAL A 143 -3.13 3.32 -16.06
N PRO A 144 -4.23 3.59 -15.36
CA PRO A 144 -4.50 4.93 -14.88
C PRO A 144 -3.41 5.42 -13.91
N ASP A 145 -3.20 6.73 -13.88
CA ASP A 145 -2.11 7.31 -13.10
C ASP A 145 -2.51 7.54 -11.64
N TRP A 146 -2.11 6.59 -10.77
CA TRP A 146 -2.30 6.66 -9.31
C TRP A 146 -1.01 6.95 -8.55
N TYR A 147 -0.06 7.63 -9.20
CA TYR A 147 1.23 7.93 -8.59
C TYR A 147 1.08 8.71 -7.28
N ARG A 148 0.15 9.68 -7.25
CA ARG A 148 -0.08 10.53 -6.07
C ARG A 148 -0.65 9.74 -4.90
N GLU A 149 -1.58 8.84 -5.19
CA GLU A 149 -2.21 7.93 -4.24
C GLU A 149 -1.19 6.96 -3.68
N LEU A 150 -0.31 6.40 -4.51
CA LEU A 150 0.79 5.56 -4.05
C LEU A 150 1.72 6.34 -3.10
N LEU A 151 2.13 7.55 -3.46
CA LEU A 151 2.98 8.37 -2.60
C LEU A 151 2.32 8.69 -1.26
N TRP A 152 1.02 9.00 -1.29
CA TRP A 152 0.24 9.29 -0.09
C TRP A 152 0.17 8.07 0.82
N VAL A 153 -0.28 6.93 0.28
CA VAL A 153 -0.42 5.68 1.04
C VAL A 153 0.92 5.18 1.53
N ALA A 154 1.99 5.26 0.74
CA ALA A 154 3.32 4.83 1.15
C ALA A 154 3.85 5.64 2.34
N ARG A 155 3.54 6.94 2.43
CA ARG A 155 3.89 7.77 3.60
C ARG A 155 3.15 7.30 4.85
N ILE A 156 1.84 7.09 4.75
CA ILE A 156 1.03 6.57 5.87
C ILE A 156 1.54 5.19 6.28
N TRP A 157 1.80 4.31 5.31
CA TRP A 157 2.31 2.98 5.55
C TRP A 157 3.65 2.98 6.29
N ARG A 158 4.57 3.88 5.93
CA ARG A 158 5.84 4.06 6.64
C ARG A 158 5.63 4.45 8.10
N VAL A 159 4.70 5.37 8.38
CA VAL A 159 4.35 5.76 9.75
C VAL A 159 3.72 4.59 10.52
N LEU A 160 2.80 3.84 9.91
CA LEU A 160 2.18 2.67 10.53
C LEU A 160 3.21 1.57 10.86
N LYS A 161 4.20 1.35 9.99
CA LYS A 161 5.31 0.42 10.29
C LYS A 161 6.17 0.92 11.44
N LEU A 162 6.45 2.22 11.52
CA LEU A 162 7.19 2.81 12.65
C LEU A 162 6.42 2.67 13.97
N LEU A 163 5.11 2.97 13.97
CA LEU A 163 4.24 2.78 15.13
C LEU A 163 4.25 1.31 15.59
N LYS A 164 4.06 0.38 14.65
CA LYS A 164 4.10 -1.06 14.91
C LYS A 164 5.44 -1.51 15.49
N TRP A 165 6.56 -1.03 14.94
CA TRP A 165 7.90 -1.38 15.44
C TRP A 165 8.20 -0.84 16.84
N ASN A 166 7.59 0.29 17.23
CA ASN A 166 7.76 0.89 18.56
C ASN A 166 6.66 0.46 19.54
N GLY A 167 5.79 -0.51 19.18
CA GLY A 167 4.77 -1.05 20.08
C GLY A 167 3.49 -0.22 20.21
N PHE A 168 3.29 0.81 19.38
CA PHE A 168 2.08 1.65 19.36
C PHE A 168 0.95 1.04 18.51
N GLY A 169 0.84 -0.29 18.47
CA GLY A 169 -0.19 -0.97 17.67
C GLY A 169 -1.58 -0.86 18.29
N ASP A 170 -1.68 -1.11 19.60
CA ASP A 170 -2.93 -1.12 20.36
C ASP A 170 -3.04 0.07 21.33
N ASP A 171 -2.00 0.90 21.37
CA ASP A 171 -1.91 2.03 22.29
C ASP A 171 -2.46 3.30 21.65
N LEU A 172 -3.63 3.74 22.12
CA LEU A 172 -4.29 4.96 21.67
C LEU A 172 -3.64 6.24 22.23
N ARG A 173 -2.61 6.11 23.07
CA ARG A 173 -1.89 7.28 23.58
C ARG A 173 -1.20 8.02 22.42
N PRO A 174 -1.23 9.36 22.43
CA PRO A 174 -0.47 10.12 21.47
C PRO A 174 1.02 9.80 21.63
N VAL A 175 1.68 9.56 20.50
CA VAL A 175 3.13 9.36 20.46
C VAL A 175 3.81 10.62 20.99
N GLY A 176 4.59 10.46 22.05
CA GLY A 176 5.44 11.52 22.60
C GLY A 176 6.61 11.86 21.68
N LEU A 177 7.23 13.02 21.90
CA LEU A 177 8.48 13.38 21.24
C LEU A 177 9.52 12.25 21.41
N GLU A 178 10.27 11.96 20.34
CA GLU A 178 11.37 10.98 20.31
C GLU A 178 10.99 9.50 20.41
N GLN A 179 9.70 9.15 20.55
CA GLN A 179 9.27 7.75 20.73
C GLN A 179 9.21 6.90 19.46
N LEU A 180 9.34 7.53 18.27
CA LEU A 180 9.37 6.83 16.98
C LEU A 180 10.75 6.78 16.33
N VAL A 181 11.74 7.46 16.92
CA VAL A 181 13.09 7.54 16.38
C VAL A 181 13.91 6.38 16.94
N LEU A 182 14.61 5.67 16.07
CA LEU A 182 15.55 4.63 16.52
C LEU A 182 16.70 5.29 17.27
N PHE A 183 17.01 4.76 18.46
CA PHE A 183 18.20 5.17 19.20
C PHE A 183 19.46 4.87 18.36
N CYS A 184 20.18 5.93 17.97
CA CYS A 184 21.41 5.82 17.23
C CYS A 184 22.61 5.99 18.16
N SER A 185 23.33 4.89 18.42
CA SER A 185 24.54 4.89 19.26
C SER A 185 25.72 5.64 18.63
N ALA A 186 25.68 5.91 17.32
CA ALA A 186 26.70 6.68 16.61
C ALA A 186 26.41 8.20 16.64
N CYS A 187 25.14 8.60 16.80
CA CYS A 187 24.80 10.02 16.96
C CYS A 187 25.32 10.53 18.31
N PRO A 188 25.70 11.82 18.43
CA PRO A 188 26.09 12.38 19.71
C PRO A 188 24.93 12.35 20.72
N GLN A 189 25.08 11.55 21.79
CA GLN A 189 24.13 11.34 22.88
C GLN A 189 24.78 11.74 24.21
N LYS A 190 24.33 12.86 24.76
CA LYS A 190 24.85 13.39 26.04
C LYS A 190 24.66 12.37 27.16
N GLY A 191 25.75 12.04 27.87
CA GLY A 191 25.73 11.07 28.96
C GLY A 191 25.75 9.59 28.51
N VAL A 192 25.81 9.31 27.21
CA VAL A 192 25.99 7.94 26.69
C VAL A 192 27.33 7.80 25.98
N ASN A 193 27.55 8.56 24.90
CA ASN A 193 28.79 8.57 24.12
C ASN A 193 29.43 9.97 24.02
N LEU A 194 28.85 10.96 24.71
CA LEU A 194 29.38 12.30 24.91
C LEU A 194 29.48 12.59 26.40
N ASP A 195 30.59 13.22 26.79
CA ASP A 195 30.77 13.75 28.14
C ASP A 195 29.72 14.84 28.46
N LEU A 196 29.35 14.92 29.73
CA LEU A 196 28.34 15.86 30.22
C LEU A 196 28.83 17.31 30.20
N GLU A 197 30.14 17.49 30.33
CA GLU A 197 30.82 18.78 30.23
C GLU A 197 30.97 19.18 28.77
N ILE A 198 30.53 20.39 28.43
CA ILE A 198 30.59 20.91 27.07
C ILE A 198 32.01 21.43 26.83
N ASP A 199 32.79 20.70 26.04
CA ASP A 199 34.07 21.15 25.49
C ASP A 199 33.83 22.28 24.45
N LYS A 200 34.81 23.17 24.27
CA LYS A 200 34.81 24.23 23.24
C LYS A 200 34.67 23.68 21.81
N ASN A 201 34.92 22.38 21.62
CA ASN A 201 34.70 21.67 20.36
C ASN A 201 33.21 21.39 20.10
N ILE A 202 32.44 22.45 19.87
CA ILE A 202 30.98 22.46 19.65
C ILE A 202 30.56 21.46 18.56
N TRP A 203 31.40 21.23 17.54
CA TRP A 203 31.12 20.31 16.43
C TRP A 203 30.86 18.86 16.88
N LYS A 204 31.42 18.43 18.02
CA LYS A 204 31.19 17.07 18.59
C LYS A 204 29.75 16.87 19.05
N TYR A 205 29.03 17.95 19.35
CA TYR A 205 27.66 17.94 19.86
C TYR A 205 26.61 18.20 18.77
N SER A 206 27.05 18.47 17.54
CA SER A 206 26.14 18.75 16.42
C SER A 206 25.58 17.47 15.82
N TRP A 207 24.27 17.45 15.57
CA TRP A 207 23.63 16.39 14.78
C TRP A 207 23.67 16.72 13.30
N THR A 208 24.40 15.92 12.54
CA THR A 208 24.33 15.96 11.08
C THR A 208 23.24 15.00 10.62
N ILE A 209 22.08 15.53 10.25
CA ILE A 209 21.00 14.73 9.66
C ILE A 209 21.31 14.54 8.19
N ILE A 210 21.71 13.33 7.81
CA ILE A 210 21.92 12.95 6.41
C ILE A 210 20.66 12.25 5.92
N MET A 211 20.05 12.80 4.86
CA MET A 211 18.79 12.27 4.28
C MET A 211 18.92 10.82 3.79
N ASP A 212 20.13 10.42 3.41
CA ASP A 212 20.51 9.05 3.12
C ASP A 212 21.44 8.57 4.25
N GLY A 213 20.91 7.78 5.18
CA GLY A 213 21.65 7.20 6.31
C GLY A 213 22.85 6.30 5.93
N ASN A 214 23.16 6.19 4.64
CA ASN A 214 24.29 5.44 4.09
C ASN A 214 25.57 6.27 3.89
N PHE A 215 25.59 7.56 4.24
CA PHE A 215 26.75 8.46 4.01
C PHE A 215 27.22 8.53 2.54
N LYS A 216 26.41 8.07 1.57
CA LYS A 216 26.76 8.02 0.14
C LYS A 216 26.33 9.25 -0.64
N ALA A 217 25.43 10.07 -0.08
CA ALA A 217 25.07 11.33 -0.69
C ALA A 217 26.27 12.28 -0.62
N LYS A 218 26.94 12.50 -1.76
CA LYS A 218 27.83 13.65 -1.92
C LYS A 218 26.99 14.91 -1.66
N HIS A 219 27.46 15.71 -0.71
CA HIS A 219 26.89 17.01 -0.36
C HIS A 219 26.42 17.77 -1.60
N MET A 220 25.16 18.22 -1.58
CA MET A 220 24.69 19.30 -2.47
C MET A 220 25.13 20.64 -1.88
#